data_AF-A0A5M3X542-F1
#
_entry.id   AF-A0A5M3X542-F1
#
_cell.length_a   1.000
_cell.length_b   1.000
_cell.length_c   1.000
_cell.angle_alpha   90.00
_cell.angle_beta   90.00
_cell.angle_gamma   90.00
#
_symmetry.space_group_name_H-M   'P 1'
#
loop_
_entity.id
_entity.type
_entity.pdbx_description
1 polymer ?
#
loop_
_entity_poly.entity_id
_entity_poly.type
_entity_poly.pdbx_seq_one_letter_code
_entity_poly.pdbx_strand_id
1 'polypeptide(L)' 'MPDLDSAYAMGDEAGDVGRTSSALFVHRSTVYYRLGRLEELLGVSFEDGLVRLELHIWLKRRALRTSTAAISTRSR' A
#
# COMPACT_ATOMS: atom_id res chain seq x y z
N MET A 1 3.06 0.44 -12.75
CA MET A 1 3.79 1.50 -12.01
C MET A 1 4.16 0.92 -10.65
N PRO A 2 5.44 0.63 -10.38
CA PRO A 2 5.91 -0.22 -9.25
C PRO A 2 5.74 0.41 -7.85
N ASP A 3 5.41 1.69 -7.80
CA ASP A 3 5.07 2.50 -6.64
C ASP A 3 3.72 2.10 -6.03
N LEU A 4 2.72 1.74 -6.86
CA LEU A 4 1.41 1.32 -6.36
C LEU A 4 1.43 -0.07 -5.71
N ASP A 5 2.18 -1.02 -6.26
CA ASP A 5 2.30 -2.37 -5.68
C ASP A 5 2.93 -2.32 -4.27
N SER A 6 3.80 -1.34 -4.04
CA SER A 6 4.47 -1.13 -2.75
C SER A 6 3.54 -0.50 -1.73
N ALA A 7 2.73 0.47 -2.16
CA ALA A 7 1.67 1.00 -1.34
C ALA A 7 0.71 -0.13 -0.93
N TYR A 8 0.20 -0.93 -1.87
CA TYR A 8 -0.72 -2.04 -1.57
C TYR A 8 -0.17 -3.06 -0.59
N ALA A 9 1.07 -3.52 -0.77
CA ALA A 9 1.69 -4.47 0.14
C ALA A 9 1.93 -3.88 1.54
N MET A 10 2.28 -2.59 1.65
CA MET A 10 2.30 -1.90 2.95
C MET A 10 0.93 -1.84 3.60
N GLY A 11 -0.11 -1.62 2.80
CA GLY A 11 -1.49 -1.69 3.27
C GLY A 11 -1.81 -3.06 3.83
N ASP A 12 -1.51 -4.15 3.15
CA ASP A 12 -1.83 -5.47 3.68
C ASP A 12 -1.06 -5.83 4.96
N GLU A 13 0.13 -5.27 5.14
CA GLU A 13 1.00 -5.53 6.28
C GLU A 13 0.93 -4.45 7.38
N ALA A 14 -0.12 -3.64 7.39
CA ALA A 14 -0.35 -2.58 8.39
C ALA A 14 0.81 -1.55 8.53
N GLY A 15 1.54 -1.30 7.44
CA GLY A 15 2.70 -0.41 7.41
C GLY A 15 3.99 -1.05 7.94
N ASP A 16 4.02 -2.37 8.15
CA ASP A 16 5.24 -3.12 8.49
C ASP A 16 6.12 -3.28 7.26
N VAL A 17 7.21 -2.50 7.20
CA VAL A 17 8.23 -2.52 6.14
C VAL A 17 8.84 -3.93 5.98
N GLY A 18 9.01 -4.66 7.07
CA GLY A 18 9.61 -5.99 7.09
C GLY A 18 8.70 -7.00 6.40
N ARG A 19 7.44 -7.08 6.82
CA ARG A 19 6.47 -7.97 6.17
C ARG A 19 6.19 -7.57 4.71
N THR A 20 6.13 -6.27 4.42
CA THR A 20 5.98 -5.75 3.04
C THR A 20 7.13 -6.22 2.13
N SER A 21 8.36 -6.19 2.64
CA SER A 21 9.54 -6.63 1.89
C SER A 21 9.48 -8.13 1.56
N SER A 22 8.97 -8.94 2.48
CA SER A 22 8.76 -10.38 2.28
C SER A 22 7.63 -10.68 1.30
N ALA A 23 6.51 -9.96 1.40
CA ALA A 23 5.35 -10.14 0.50
C ALA A 23 5.67 -9.78 -0.95
N LEU A 24 6.53 -8.78 -1.16
CA LEU A 24 6.94 -8.30 -2.49
C LEU A 24 8.22 -8.94 -3.05
N PHE A 25 8.88 -9.82 -2.29
CA PHE A 25 10.19 -10.40 -2.64
C PHE A 25 11.23 -9.33 -3.02
N VAL A 26 11.24 -8.20 -2.30
CA VAL A 26 12.21 -7.11 -2.51
C VAL A 26 13.05 -6.88 -1.26
N HIS A 27 14.24 -6.30 -1.44
CA HIS A 27 15.05 -5.90 -0.30
C HIS A 27 14.40 -4.74 0.47
N ARG A 28 14.61 -4.71 1.78
CA ARG A 28 14.06 -3.70 2.72
C ARG A 28 14.41 -2.26 2.29
N SER A 29 15.62 -2.06 1.75
CA SER A 29 16.06 -0.76 1.23
C SER A 29 15.22 -0.29 0.03
N THR A 30 14.74 -1.20 -0.81
CA THR A 30 13.82 -0.86 -1.90
C THR A 30 12.47 -0.41 -1.36
N VAL A 31 11.98 -1.03 -0.28
CA VAL A 31 10.74 -0.59 0.38
C VAL A 31 10.91 0.80 0.99
N TYR A 32 12.00 1.05 1.72
CA TYR A 32 12.29 2.38 2.28
C TYR A 32 12.42 3.45 1.21
N TYR A 33 13.11 3.18 0.10
CA TYR A 33 13.21 4.13 -1.01
C TYR A 33 11.84 4.48 -1.61
N ARG A 34 10.98 3.48 -1.81
CA ARG A 34 9.63 3.71 -2.34
C ARG A 34 8.74 4.45 -1.33
N LEU A 35 8.95 4.21 -0.03
CA LEU A 35 8.27 4.91 1.04
C LEU A 35 8.66 6.39 1.09
N GLY A 36 9.96 6.69 1.07
CA GLY A 36 10.47 8.06 1.04
C GLY A 36 9.94 8.83 -0.17
N ARG A 37 9.85 8.18 -1.34
CA ARG A 37 9.22 8.82 -2.51
C ARG A 37 7.74 9.13 -2.29
N LEU A 38 7.00 8.28 -1.57
CA LEU A 38 5.59 8.54 -1.24
C LEU A 38 5.46 9.67 -0.21
N GLU A 39 6.36 9.76 0.76
CA GLU A 39 6.43 10.88 1.72
C GLU A 39 6.67 12.20 1.00
N GLU A 40 7.62 12.23 0.07
CA GLU A 40 7.92 13.39 -0.77
C GLU A 40 6.72 13.82 -1.63
N LEU A 41 6.01 12.86 -2.23
CA LEU A 41 4.87 13.14 -3.11
C LEU A 41 3.62 13.60 -2.35
N LEU A 42 3.40 13.07 -1.14
CA LEU A 42 2.20 13.35 -0.34
C LEU A 42 2.42 14.44 0.70
N GLY A 43 3.67 14.80 0.99
CA GLY A 43 4.01 15.76 2.06
C GLY A 43 3.69 15.24 3.46
N VAL A 44 3.78 13.93 3.67
CA VAL A 44 3.48 13.25 4.95
C VAL A 44 4.69 12.49 5.46
N SER A 45 4.67 12.10 6.73
CA SER A 45 5.66 11.16 7.29
C SER A 45 4.98 9.87 7.71
N PHE A 46 5.50 8.74 7.25
CA PHE A 46 5.08 7.41 7.67
C PHE A 46 5.71 6.96 8.99
N GLU A 47 6.54 7.78 9.63
CA GLU A 47 6.87 7.59 11.05
C GLU A 47 5.65 7.87 11.93
N ASP A 48 4.73 8.72 11.48
CA ASP A 48 3.44 8.95 12.13
C ASP A 48 2.51 7.74 11.98
N GLY A 49 2.07 7.20 13.12
CA GLY A 49 1.15 6.07 13.17
C GLY A 49 -0.23 6.37 12.55
N LEU A 50 -0.70 7.62 12.61
CA LEU A 50 -1.96 8.02 11.99
C LEU A 50 -1.85 8.01 10.47
N VAL A 51 -0.75 8.51 9.90
CA VAL A 51 -0.50 8.49 8.45
C VAL A 51 -0.43 7.05 7.93
N ARG A 52 0.24 6.14 8.67
CA ARG A 52 0.24 4.71 8.32
C ARG A 52 -1.16 4.09 8.34
N LEU A 53 -1.97 4.43 9.35
CA LEU A 53 -3.35 3.95 9.47
C LEU A 53 -4.24 4.48 8.34
N GLU A 54 -4.13 5.75 7.99
CA GLU A 54 -4.87 6.36 6.88
C GLU A 54 -4.54 5.69 5.54
N LEU A 55 -3.25 5.47 5.27
CA LEU A 55 -2.80 4.75 4.07
C LEU A 55 -3.39 3.34 4.02
N HIS A 56 -3.35 2.60 5.14
CA HIS A 56 -3.95 1.27 5.25
C HIS A 56 -5.44 1.25 4.87
N ILE A 57 -6.22 2.16 5.46
CA ILE A 57 -7.67 2.27 5.20
C ILE A 57 -7.94 2.66 3.74
N TRP A 58 -7.18 3.60 3.20
CA TRP A 58 -7.32 4.04 1.80
C TRP A 58 -7.10 2.88 0.82
N LEU A 59 -6.08 2.05 1.05
CA LEU A 59 -5.78 0.89 0.22
C LEU A 59 -6.86 -0.20 0.31
N LYS A 60 -7.35 -0.53 1.52
CA LYS A 60 -8.47 -1.47 1.70
C LYS A 60 -9.73 -0.98 0.99
N ARG A 61 -10.04 0.32 1.10
CA ARG A 61 -11.16 0.92 0.36
C ARG A 61 -11.00 0.78 -1.15
N ARG A 62 -9.80 1.03 -1.69
CA ARG A 62 -9.53 0.86 -3.12
C ARG A 62 -9.67 -0.59 -3.57
N ALA A 63 -9.14 -1.55 -2.81
CA ALA A 63 -9.29 -2.98 -3.07
C ALA A 63 -10.76 -3.42 -3.09
N LEU A 64 -11.58 -2.94 -2.15
CA LEU A 64 -13.02 -3.22 -2.10
C LEU A 64 -13.77 -2.65 -3.31
N ARG A 65 -13.44 -1.44 -3.77
CA ARG A 65 -14.01 -0.89 -5.02
C ARG A 65 -13.65 -1.75 -6.23
N THR A 66 -12.42 -2.24 -6.30
CA THR A 66 -11.98 -3.13 -7.37
C THR A 66 -12.68 -4.50 -7.31
N SER A 67 -12.89 -5.07 -6.12
CA SER A 67 -13.64 -6.33 -5.94
C SER A 67 -15.12 -6.20 -6.29
N THR A 68 -15.74 -5.07 -5.97
CA THR A 68 -17.15 -4.82 -6.32
C THR A 68 -17.35 -4.77 -7.84
N ALA A 69 -16.40 -4.21 -8.58
CA ALA A 69 -16.42 -4.23 -10.05
C ALA A 69 -16.31 -5.66 -10.62
N ALA A 70 -15.61 -6.57 -9.95
CA ALA A 70 -15.48 -7.97 -10.39
C ALA A 70 -16.74 -8.81 -10.15
N ILE A 71 -17.53 -8.50 -9.11
CA ILE A 71 -18.78 -9.21 -8.79
C ILE A 71 -19.90 -8.84 -9.80
N SER A 72 -19.91 -7.62 -10.32
CA SER A 72 -20.92 -7.15 -11.30
C SER A 72 -20.79 -7.77 -12.70
N THR A 73 -19.60 -8.25 -13.10
CA THR A 73 -19.35 -8.76 -14.46
C THR A 73 -19.75 -10.23 -14.63
N ARG A 74 -19.97 -10.97 -13.54
CA ARG A 74 -20.27 -12.41 -13.57
C ARG A 74 -21.76 -12.74 -13.67
N SER A 75 -22.61 -11.73 -13.88
CA SER A 75 -24.07 -11.87 -14.04
C SER A 75 -24.55 -11.46 -15.43
N ARG A 76 -23.90 -11.97 -16.49
CA ARG A 76 -24.44 -12.01 -17.86
C ARG A 76 -24.18 -13.37 -18.49
#